data_AF-A0A2V8TCZ8-F1
#
_entry.id   AF-A0A2V8TCZ8-F1
#
_cell.length_a   1.000
_cell.length_b   1.000
_cell.length_c   1.000
_cell.angle_alpha   90.00
_cell.angle_beta   90.00
_cell.angle_gamma   90.00
#
_symmetry.space_group_name_H-M   'P 1'
#
loop_
_entity.id
_entity.type
_entity.pdbx_description
1 polymer ?
#
loop_
_entity_poly.entity_id
_entity_poly.type
_entity_poly.pdbx_seq_one_letter_code
_entity_poly.pdbx_strand_id
1 'polypeptide(L)'
;MPRGTSIWKSDREEWAGVRARKTVLTSRAAAASGRSGALAPADPVRLEIFRNLFVSVCEEMGIALMRTGHSPNIKERRDYSCAVFDSSGLTIAQGDHMPVHLGSMPASVASALKAFAAGETGGMRAGDIVLLNDPFHGGTHLPDITLVSPLFAASRSAGSTHRPLFFLANRAHHSDVGGMAPGSMPLATEIYQEGLVLPPLRLVRNGRLDRDIFGIILSNCRTPEEREGDLRAQIAALQTGERRLKEMIERYGTREVVSYARHLQAYSRRVVTSVLRAIPDGTYRFEDRLDDDGAGCRAIPLRVALTIRRGRAVVDLRHSADQVSGGVNAVASITASAVYYVFRCLVSSLMPRDGSSAGVPWNAGSFEPIRILLRPGSILAARSPAAVAGGNVETSQRIVDLLLGALSKAIPSGVPAASQGTMNNLSFGGVDRVGKSFAYYETIGGGMGGRPAGAGLSGVHTHMTNSLNTPIEALEAAFPIRVERYGLRRRSGGAGKHKGGEGIVREIRFLAAARASILSERRVYAPWGRQGGRAGALGANFIIRADSARRRRLPGKVNLALAEGDRLLIETPGGGGWGRPVTARTSSRVRSVGSRRGGE
;
A
#
# COMPACT_ATOMS: atom_id res chain seq x y z
N MET A 1 -23.97 -17.00 -12.20
CA MET A 1 -24.29 -15.62 -12.62
C MET A 1 -25.44 -15.14 -11.76
N PRO A 2 -25.31 -14.07 -10.98
CA PRO A 2 -26.32 -13.03 -11.01
C PRO A 2 -26.07 -12.21 -12.28
N ARG A 3 -27.13 -11.94 -13.03
CA ARG A 3 -27.08 -11.09 -14.23
C ARG A 3 -26.57 -9.71 -13.80
N GLY A 4 -25.51 -9.23 -14.44
CA GLY A 4 -25.08 -7.85 -14.29
C GLY A 4 -26.14 -6.95 -14.92
N THR A 5 -27.07 -6.44 -14.12
CA THR A 5 -27.83 -5.27 -14.51
C THR A 5 -26.85 -4.12 -14.63
N SER A 6 -26.52 -3.79 -15.87
CA SER A 6 -25.89 -2.53 -16.24
C SER A 6 -26.83 -1.40 -15.80
N ILE A 7 -26.52 -0.75 -14.67
CA ILE A 7 -27.20 0.49 -14.24
C ILE A 7 -26.57 1.71 -14.93
N TRP A 8 -25.92 1.53 -16.08
CA TRP A 8 -25.73 2.63 -17.02
C TRP A 8 -27.10 2.99 -17.56
N LYS A 9 -27.83 3.88 -16.86
CA LYS A 9 -28.82 4.70 -17.55
C LYS A 9 -28.11 5.35 -18.72
N SER A 10 -28.76 5.28 -19.87
CA SER A 10 -28.26 5.68 -21.17
C SER A 10 -28.11 7.20 -21.26
N ASP A 11 -27.21 7.79 -20.50
CA ASP A 11 -26.92 9.22 -20.59
C ASP A 11 -25.70 9.39 -21.51
N ARG A 12 -25.97 9.25 -22.81
CA ARG A 12 -24.98 9.50 -23.87
C ARG A 12 -24.69 11.00 -24.08
N GLU A 13 -25.38 11.91 -23.38
CA GLU A 13 -25.26 13.36 -23.63
C GLU A 13 -24.86 14.22 -22.41
N GLU A 14 -24.75 13.68 -21.20
CA GLU A 14 -24.42 14.50 -20.00
C GLU A 14 -22.94 14.47 -19.57
N TRP A 15 -22.02 14.21 -20.51
CA TRP A 15 -20.57 14.18 -20.24
C TRP A 15 -19.84 15.50 -20.59
N ALA A 16 -20.60 16.57 -20.82
CA ALA A 16 -20.09 17.89 -21.21
C ALA A 16 -20.62 18.99 -20.29
N GLY A 17 -20.36 18.95 -18.97
CA GLY A 17 -20.90 20.01 -18.13
C GLY A 17 -20.62 19.97 -16.64
N VAL A 18 -19.39 19.72 -16.17
CA VAL A 18 -19.05 20.03 -14.76
C VAL A 18 -17.70 20.75 -14.69
N ARG A 19 -17.75 22.09 -14.62
CA ARG A 19 -16.62 22.94 -14.21
C ARG A 19 -16.45 22.90 -12.68
N ALA A 20 -16.13 21.74 -12.12
CA ALA A 20 -15.66 21.65 -10.74
C ALA A 20 -14.15 21.93 -10.68
N ARG A 21 -13.67 22.64 -9.63
CA ARG A 21 -12.24 22.89 -9.39
C ARG A 21 -11.46 21.57 -9.46
N LYS A 22 -10.58 21.46 -10.46
CA LYS A 22 -9.97 20.21 -10.93
C LYS A 22 -8.71 19.90 -10.12
N THR A 23 -8.66 18.77 -9.43
CA THR A 23 -7.38 18.19 -9.01
C THR A 23 -6.96 17.17 -10.06
N VAL A 24 -6.12 17.63 -10.99
CA VAL A 24 -5.40 16.73 -11.88
C VAL A 24 -4.15 16.30 -11.13
N LEU A 25 -4.14 15.07 -10.62
CA LEU A 25 -2.88 14.40 -10.26
C LEU A 25 -2.20 14.01 -11.58
N THR A 26 -1.64 15.02 -12.21
CA THR A 26 -0.47 14.84 -13.06
C THR A 26 0.71 14.94 -12.11
N SER A 27 1.81 14.24 -12.40
CA SER A 27 3.11 14.65 -11.90
C SER A 27 3.36 16.09 -12.39
N ARG A 28 2.76 17.10 -11.75
CA ARG A 28 2.93 18.51 -12.13
C ARG A 28 4.39 18.94 -11.97
N ALA A 29 5.16 18.20 -11.18
CA ALA A 29 6.61 18.30 -11.10
C ALA A 29 7.33 17.93 -12.42
N ALA A 30 6.73 17.15 -13.32
CA ALA A 30 7.34 16.82 -14.62
C ALA A 30 7.13 17.91 -15.70
N ALA A 31 6.16 18.82 -15.52
CA ALA A 31 5.86 19.86 -16.50
C ALA A 31 6.64 21.17 -16.28
N ALA A 32 7.31 21.32 -15.13
CA ALA A 32 7.99 22.56 -14.74
C ALA A 32 9.52 22.55 -14.89
N SER A 33 10.13 21.50 -15.44
CA SER A 33 11.53 21.56 -15.84
C SER A 33 11.62 22.21 -17.23
N GLY A 34 12.15 23.44 -17.27
CA GLY A 34 12.45 24.17 -18.49
C GLY A 34 13.25 23.35 -19.50
N ARG A 35 13.14 23.74 -20.78
CA ARG A 35 13.86 23.22 -21.96
C ARG A 35 15.10 22.38 -21.59
N SER A 36 14.90 21.08 -21.38
CA SER A 36 16.00 20.12 -21.27
C SER A 36 16.57 19.97 -22.67
N GLY A 37 17.84 20.32 -22.87
CA GLY A 37 18.59 19.79 -24.01
C GLY A 37 18.42 18.27 -24.06
N ALA A 38 18.44 17.70 -25.27
CA ALA A 38 18.37 16.26 -25.42
C ALA A 38 19.49 15.61 -24.58
N LEU A 39 19.12 14.70 -23.67
CA LEU A 39 20.09 13.89 -22.96
C LEU A 39 20.91 13.13 -24.00
N ALA A 40 22.24 13.14 -23.86
CA ALA A 40 23.09 12.30 -24.68
C ALA A 40 22.67 10.82 -24.54
N PRO A 41 22.87 9.97 -25.56
CA PRO A 41 22.55 8.55 -25.46
C PRO A 41 23.21 7.92 -24.23
N ALA A 42 22.42 7.20 -23.42
CA ALA A 42 22.95 6.49 -22.26
C ALA A 42 23.69 5.24 -22.71
N ASP A 43 24.89 5.00 -22.16
CA ASP A 43 25.54 3.69 -22.23
C ASP A 43 24.66 2.67 -21.46
N PRO A 44 24.18 1.60 -22.12
CA PRO A 44 23.30 0.60 -21.51
C PRO A 44 23.97 -0.15 -20.35
N VAL A 45 25.30 -0.37 -20.39
CA VAL A 45 26.03 -1.03 -19.29
C VAL A 45 26.03 -0.12 -18.07
N ARG A 46 26.36 1.16 -18.24
CA ARG A 46 26.32 2.11 -17.12
C ARG A 46 24.91 2.34 -16.60
N LEU A 47 23.89 2.33 -17.46
CA LEU A 47 22.49 2.45 -17.02
C LEU A 47 22.12 1.32 -16.05
N GLU A 48 22.53 0.10 -16.38
CA GLU A 48 22.33 -1.08 -15.54
C GLU A 48 23.10 -0.99 -14.21
N ILE A 49 24.36 -0.54 -14.25
CA ILE A 49 25.18 -0.32 -13.05
C ILE A 49 24.50 0.71 -12.14
N PHE A 50 24.13 1.88 -12.66
CA PHE A 50 23.51 2.92 -11.84
C PHE A 50 22.13 2.51 -11.31
N ARG A 51 21.36 1.71 -12.05
CA ARG A 51 20.12 1.15 -11.52
C ARG A 51 20.39 0.37 -10.24
N ASN A 52 21.30 -0.61 -10.30
CA ASN A 52 21.60 -1.46 -9.16
C ASN A 52 22.22 -0.67 -8.00
N LEU A 53 23.08 0.32 -8.29
CA LEU A 53 23.65 1.21 -7.28
C LEU A 53 22.58 2.01 -6.53
N PHE A 54 21.65 2.68 -7.22
CA PHE A 54 20.58 3.42 -6.55
C PHE A 54 19.60 2.52 -5.77
N VAL A 55 19.32 1.32 -6.28
CA VAL A 55 18.50 0.33 -5.58
C VAL A 55 19.21 -0.16 -4.31
N SER A 56 20.52 -0.45 -4.37
CA SER A 56 21.27 -0.91 -3.20
C SER A 56 21.29 0.15 -2.09
N VAL A 57 21.35 1.44 -2.42
CA VAL A 57 21.19 2.51 -1.41
C VAL A 57 19.87 2.34 -0.65
N CYS A 58 18.76 2.14 -1.37
CA CYS A 58 17.45 1.96 -0.75
C CYS A 58 17.38 0.68 0.10
N GLU A 59 17.94 -0.42 -0.37
CA GLU A 59 17.97 -1.71 0.34
C GLU A 59 18.81 -1.64 1.60
N GLU A 60 19.98 -1.00 1.56
CA GLU A 60 20.84 -0.82 2.72
C GLU A 60 20.22 0.09 3.79
N MET A 61 19.53 1.16 3.38
CA MET A 61 18.70 1.95 4.30
C MET A 61 17.63 1.07 4.95
N GLY A 62 16.95 0.23 4.17
CA GLY A 62 15.93 -0.68 4.67
C GLY A 62 16.47 -1.73 5.65
N ILE A 63 17.65 -2.29 5.37
CA ILE A 63 18.33 -3.23 6.28
C ILE A 63 18.72 -2.55 7.58
N ALA A 64 19.25 -1.33 7.51
CA ALA A 64 19.60 -0.55 8.71
C ALA A 64 18.35 -0.30 9.56
N LEU A 65 17.24 0.13 8.95
CA LEU A 65 15.97 0.37 9.63
C LEU A 65 15.43 -0.90 10.30
N MET A 66 15.36 -2.02 9.57
CA MET A 66 14.90 -3.30 10.10
C MET A 66 15.74 -3.79 11.29
N ARG A 67 17.07 -3.70 11.18
CA ARG A 67 17.98 -4.22 12.22
C ARG A 67 18.01 -3.37 13.48
N THR A 68 17.68 -2.08 13.37
CA THR A 68 17.72 -1.13 14.49
C THR A 68 16.33 -0.75 15.00
N GLY A 69 15.26 -1.18 14.33
CA GLY A 69 13.88 -0.99 14.78
C GLY A 69 13.58 -1.78 16.06
N HIS A 70 12.76 -1.18 16.92
CA HIS A 70 12.34 -1.74 18.20
C HIS A 70 11.00 -2.46 18.08
N SER A 71 10.06 -1.93 17.28
CA SER A 71 8.75 -2.57 17.14
C SER A 71 8.80 -3.85 16.31
N PRO A 72 7.99 -4.88 16.66
CA PRO A 72 7.76 -6.03 15.79
C PRO A 72 7.27 -5.65 14.39
N ASN A 73 6.60 -4.50 14.25
CA ASN A 73 6.06 -4.03 12.99
C ASN A 73 7.16 -3.65 11.98
N ILE A 74 8.23 -2.99 12.44
CA ILE A 74 9.39 -2.69 11.60
C ILE A 74 10.30 -3.91 11.47
N LYS A 75 10.61 -4.57 12.60
CA LYS A 75 11.63 -5.62 12.65
C LYS A 75 11.21 -6.93 11.99
N GLU A 76 10.01 -7.41 12.31
CA GLU A 76 9.51 -8.71 11.83
C GLU A 76 8.67 -8.56 10.58
N ARG A 77 7.67 -7.65 10.60
CA ARG A 77 6.72 -7.49 9.49
C ARG A 77 7.28 -6.72 8.31
N ARG A 78 8.34 -5.93 8.52
CA ARG A 78 9.00 -5.09 7.52
C ARG A 78 8.07 -4.07 6.86
N ASP A 79 7.19 -3.45 7.67
CA ASP A 79 6.29 -2.41 7.20
C ASP A 79 6.97 -1.04 7.14
N TYR A 80 7.88 -0.91 6.18
CA TYR A 80 8.60 0.33 5.90
C TYR A 80 8.96 0.43 4.42
N SER A 81 9.42 1.58 3.95
CA SER A 81 10.11 1.71 2.66
C SER A 81 11.17 2.79 2.69
N CYS A 82 12.15 2.68 1.80
CA CYS A 82 13.21 3.67 1.60
C CYS A 82 13.28 4.06 0.13
N ALA A 83 13.62 5.32 -0.17
CA ALA A 83 13.73 5.81 -1.53
C ALA A 83 14.75 6.95 -1.67
N VAL A 84 15.26 7.09 -2.89
CA VAL A 84 16.16 8.15 -3.34
C VAL A 84 15.45 9.00 -4.39
N PHE A 85 15.56 10.31 -4.26
CA PHE A 85 14.95 11.32 -5.12
C PHE A 85 16.02 12.26 -5.69
N ASP A 86 15.79 12.79 -6.89
CA ASP A 86 16.65 13.81 -7.48
C ASP A 86 16.48 15.18 -6.80
N SER A 87 17.26 16.17 -7.23
CA SER A 87 17.22 17.55 -6.74
C SER A 87 15.84 18.24 -6.87
N SER A 88 14.94 17.70 -7.68
CA SER A 88 13.58 18.20 -7.88
C SER A 88 12.54 17.45 -7.03
N GLY A 89 12.97 16.49 -6.21
CA GLY A 89 12.09 15.64 -5.42
C GLY A 89 11.38 14.55 -6.24
N LEU A 90 11.89 14.20 -7.43
CA LEU A 90 11.35 13.11 -8.24
C LEU A 90 12.08 11.81 -7.91
N THR A 91 11.31 10.74 -7.69
CA THR A 91 11.88 9.41 -7.35
C THR A 91 12.84 8.95 -8.44
N ILE A 92 13.99 8.43 -8.01
CA ILE A 92 14.99 7.74 -8.85
C ILE A 92 14.88 6.23 -8.62
N ALA A 93 14.86 5.84 -7.35
CA ALA A 93 14.75 4.46 -6.91
C ALA A 93 13.98 4.38 -5.59
N GLN A 94 13.36 3.23 -5.35
CA GLN A 94 12.60 2.92 -4.14
C GLN A 94 12.73 1.43 -3.85
N GLY A 95 12.91 1.07 -2.59
CA GLY A 95 12.95 -0.32 -2.14
C GLY A 95 11.59 -0.99 -2.28
N ASP A 96 11.58 -2.27 -2.67
CA ASP A 96 10.37 -3.01 -3.01
C ASP A 96 9.65 -3.60 -1.79
N HIS A 97 9.23 -2.73 -0.87
CA HIS A 97 8.66 -3.16 0.40
C HIS A 97 7.13 -3.03 0.43
N MET A 98 6.57 -1.84 0.22
CA MET A 98 5.11 -1.62 0.31
C MET A 98 4.54 -0.89 -0.93
N PRO A 99 3.63 -1.51 -1.70
CA PRO A 99 3.04 -0.89 -2.89
C PRO A 99 2.30 0.43 -2.63
N VAL A 100 1.75 0.59 -1.43
CA VAL A 100 1.05 1.81 -1.02
C VAL A 100 1.97 3.04 -0.94
N HIS A 101 3.29 2.84 -0.94
CA HIS A 101 4.27 3.93 -0.94
C HIS A 101 4.61 4.47 -2.33
N LEU A 102 4.20 3.80 -3.42
CA LEU A 102 4.55 4.17 -4.80
C LEU A 102 4.11 5.59 -5.19
N GLY A 103 2.94 6.03 -4.73
CA GLY A 103 2.43 7.38 -4.97
C GLY A 103 2.51 8.29 -3.74
N SER A 104 2.44 7.73 -2.53
CA SER A 104 2.39 8.50 -1.29
C SER A 104 3.75 8.99 -0.79
N MET A 105 4.82 8.21 -0.95
CA MET A 105 6.16 8.67 -0.58
C MET A 105 6.62 9.87 -1.43
N PRO A 106 6.46 9.88 -2.77
CA PRO A 106 6.73 11.07 -3.57
C PRO A 106 5.87 12.29 -3.17
N ALA A 107 4.61 12.07 -2.79
CA ALA A 107 3.74 13.15 -2.32
C ALA A 107 4.24 13.76 -1.00
N SER A 108 4.73 12.94 -0.06
CA SER A 108 5.34 13.42 1.18
C SER A 108 6.60 14.23 0.96
N VAL A 109 7.50 13.75 0.09
CA VAL A 109 8.72 14.49 -0.27
C VAL A 109 8.35 15.82 -0.92
N ALA A 110 7.42 15.83 -1.88
CA ALA A 110 6.95 17.07 -2.49
C ALA A 110 6.35 18.06 -1.46
N SER A 111 5.64 17.57 -0.45
CA SER A 111 5.09 18.37 0.64
C SER A 111 6.19 18.97 1.52
N ALA A 112 7.19 18.17 1.90
CA ALA A 112 8.35 18.62 2.66
C ALA A 112 9.14 19.71 1.90
N LEU A 113 9.44 19.47 0.62
CA LEU A 113 10.13 20.44 -0.23
C LEU A 113 9.33 21.74 -0.41
N LYS A 114 8.00 21.65 -0.52
CA LYS A 114 7.14 22.83 -0.61
C LYS A 114 7.15 23.64 0.69
N ALA A 115 7.04 22.97 1.84
CA ALA A 115 7.04 23.63 3.15
C ALA A 115 8.39 24.30 3.46
N PHE A 116 9.50 23.71 2.98
CA PHE A 116 10.86 24.21 3.19
C PHE A 116 11.51 24.72 1.91
N ALA A 117 10.73 25.29 0.99
CA ALA A 117 11.27 25.99 -0.17
C ALA A 117 12.08 27.22 0.27
N ALA A 118 13.13 27.57 -0.48
CA ALA A 118 13.94 28.76 -0.19
C ALA A 118 13.04 30.03 -0.17
N GLY A 119 13.05 30.75 0.94
CA GLY A 119 12.09 31.82 1.27
C GLY A 119 11.97 32.01 2.79
N GLU A 120 10.75 32.19 3.29
CA GLU A 120 10.42 32.47 4.72
C GLU A 120 11.00 31.46 5.73
N THR A 121 11.23 30.21 5.32
CA THR A 121 11.77 29.15 6.21
C THR A 121 13.29 28.96 6.07
N GLY A 122 13.95 29.71 5.18
CA GLY A 122 15.40 29.64 4.97
C GLY A 122 15.91 28.37 4.25
N GLY A 123 15.01 27.53 3.70
CA GLY A 123 15.36 26.30 3.00
C GLY A 123 15.87 25.16 3.90
N MET A 124 15.95 23.94 3.38
CA MET A 124 16.62 22.83 4.07
C MET A 124 18.15 22.99 4.00
N ARG A 125 18.87 22.55 5.02
CA ARG A 125 20.34 22.59 5.11
C ARG A 125 20.94 21.19 5.28
N ALA A 126 22.25 21.06 5.10
CA ALA A 126 22.95 19.80 5.36
C ALA A 126 22.76 19.38 6.82
N GLY A 127 22.39 18.11 7.03
CA GLY A 127 22.07 17.58 8.36
C GLY A 127 20.66 17.88 8.86
N ASP A 128 19.81 18.54 8.09
CA ASP A 128 18.38 18.67 8.42
C ASP A 128 17.62 17.38 8.12
N ILE A 129 16.62 17.03 8.94
CA ILE A 129 15.65 15.96 8.66
C ILE A 129 14.24 16.51 8.90
N VAL A 130 13.39 16.40 7.89
CA VAL A 130 11.97 16.77 7.97
C VAL A 130 11.13 15.54 8.23
N LEU A 131 10.21 15.62 9.19
CA LEU A 131 9.21 14.61 9.49
C LEU A 131 7.83 15.03 8.99
N LEU A 132 6.97 14.06 8.66
CA LEU A 132 5.54 14.25 8.45
C LEU A 132 4.79 12.91 8.48
N ASN A 133 3.51 12.93 8.88
CA ASN A 133 2.58 11.80 8.67
C ASN A 133 1.20 12.24 8.14
N ASP A 134 0.92 13.55 8.08
CA ASP A 134 -0.39 14.08 7.71
C ASP A 134 -0.81 13.59 6.30
N PRO A 135 -1.90 12.79 6.18
CA PRO A 135 -2.38 12.26 4.90
C PRO A 135 -2.77 13.34 3.89
N PHE A 136 -3.23 14.50 4.35
CA PHE A 136 -3.59 15.63 3.49
C PHE A 136 -2.35 16.41 3.00
N HIS A 137 -1.19 16.11 3.57
CA HIS A 137 0.13 16.61 3.18
C HIS A 137 1.04 15.50 2.62
N GLY A 138 0.45 14.45 2.02
CA GLY A 138 1.18 13.39 1.31
C GLY A 138 1.44 12.14 2.14
N GLY A 139 1.00 12.07 3.39
CA GLY A 139 0.92 10.83 4.16
C GLY A 139 -0.02 9.79 3.53
N THR A 140 -0.05 8.60 4.14
CA THR A 140 -0.98 7.49 3.82
C THR A 140 -2.13 7.48 4.83
N HIS A 141 -1.76 7.24 6.09
CA HIS A 141 -2.54 7.34 7.32
C HIS A 141 -1.58 7.78 8.44
N LEU A 142 -2.08 8.09 9.63
CA LEU A 142 -1.23 8.66 10.69
C LEU A 142 -0.13 7.73 11.24
N PRO A 143 -0.31 6.40 11.33
CA PRO A 143 0.78 5.50 11.73
C PRO A 143 2.04 5.57 10.86
N ASP A 144 1.92 5.95 9.59
CA ASP A 144 3.05 5.96 8.66
C ASP A 144 3.80 7.29 8.73
N ILE A 145 4.89 7.32 9.52
CA ILE A 145 5.74 8.50 9.67
C ILE A 145 6.82 8.49 8.60
N THR A 146 6.90 9.57 7.83
CA THR A 146 7.90 9.78 6.77
C THR A 146 9.00 10.72 7.26
N LEU A 147 10.26 10.33 7.10
CA LEU A 147 11.42 11.22 7.28
C LEU A 147 12.07 11.53 5.92
N VAL A 148 12.47 12.78 5.71
CA VAL A 148 13.09 13.28 4.48
C VAL A 148 14.37 14.06 4.81
N SER A 149 15.50 13.65 4.22
CA SER A 149 16.82 14.29 4.39
C SER A 149 17.38 14.78 3.05
N PRO A 150 17.89 16.03 2.96
CA PRO A 150 18.59 16.54 1.79
C PRO A 150 20.06 16.10 1.78
N LEU A 151 20.58 15.74 0.61
CA LEU A 151 22.01 15.53 0.38
C LEU A 151 22.60 16.69 -0.41
N PHE A 152 23.63 17.34 0.12
CA PHE A 152 24.37 18.41 -0.55
C PHE A 152 25.70 17.90 -1.13
N ALA A 153 26.22 18.60 -2.14
CA ALA A 153 27.57 18.36 -2.65
C ALA A 153 28.63 18.65 -1.58
N ALA A 154 29.75 17.94 -1.59
CA ALA A 154 30.90 18.30 -0.78
C ALA A 154 31.42 19.69 -1.22
N SER A 155 31.43 20.64 -0.29
CA SER A 155 31.87 22.00 -0.58
C SER A 155 33.40 22.06 -0.63
N ARG A 156 33.97 22.53 -1.75
CA ARG A 156 35.38 22.93 -1.85
C ARG A 156 35.63 24.42 -1.56
N SER A 157 34.57 25.20 -1.31
CA SER A 157 34.68 26.64 -1.04
C SER A 157 33.48 27.11 -0.23
N ALA A 158 33.71 27.86 0.85
CA ALA A 158 32.64 28.51 1.62
C ALA A 158 31.80 29.38 0.66
N GLY A 159 30.61 28.90 0.29
CA GLY A 159 29.73 29.51 -0.72
C GLY A 159 29.17 28.56 -1.80
N SER A 160 29.55 27.29 -1.84
CA SER A 160 29.09 26.35 -2.89
C SER A 160 27.66 25.81 -2.70
N THR A 161 26.81 26.05 -3.71
CA THR A 161 25.44 25.55 -4.00
C THR A 161 24.42 25.46 -2.85
N HIS A 162 23.44 26.38 -2.85
CA HIS A 162 22.25 26.36 -1.96
C HIS A 162 21.19 25.28 -2.28
N ARG A 163 21.48 24.31 -3.16
CA ARG A 163 20.48 23.31 -3.60
C ARG A 163 20.93 21.88 -3.30
N PRO A 164 20.08 21.05 -2.68
CA PRO A 164 20.33 19.62 -2.55
C PRO A 164 20.52 18.94 -3.91
N LEU A 165 21.49 18.02 -3.99
CA LEU A 165 21.69 17.15 -5.16
C LEU A 165 20.65 16.03 -5.20
N PHE A 166 20.33 15.48 -4.05
CA PHE A 166 19.39 14.38 -3.87
C PHE A 166 18.58 14.59 -2.59
N PHE A 167 17.47 13.88 -2.47
CA PHE A 167 16.79 13.67 -1.20
C PHE A 167 16.68 12.17 -0.92
N LEU A 168 16.82 11.82 0.34
CA LEU A 168 16.59 10.49 0.87
C LEU A 168 15.30 10.54 1.66
N ALA A 169 14.44 9.53 1.51
CA ALA A 169 13.29 9.38 2.38
C ALA A 169 13.15 7.95 2.87
N ASN A 170 12.62 7.80 4.07
CA ASN A 170 12.03 6.56 4.51
C ASN A 170 10.65 6.81 5.12
N ARG A 171 9.84 5.77 5.13
CA ARG A 171 8.54 5.74 5.79
C ARG A 171 8.45 4.44 6.55
N ALA A 172 8.06 4.49 7.80
CA ALA A 172 7.83 3.31 8.62
C ALA A 172 6.46 3.42 9.28
N HIS A 173 5.79 2.28 9.41
CA HIS A 173 4.55 2.19 10.14
C HIS A 173 4.83 2.02 11.63
N HIS A 174 4.46 3.02 12.42
CA HIS A 174 4.52 3.02 13.87
C HIS A 174 3.24 2.38 14.42
N SER A 175 3.38 1.40 15.31
CA SER A 175 2.25 0.61 15.80
C SER A 175 1.11 1.44 16.41
N ASP A 176 1.40 2.63 16.95
CA ASP A 176 0.42 3.54 17.52
C ASP A 176 1.01 4.96 17.65
N VAL A 177 0.27 5.96 17.19
CA VAL A 177 0.62 7.39 17.24
C VAL A 177 -0.46 8.19 18.00
N GLY A 178 -1.11 7.55 18.97
CA GLY A 178 -2.21 8.14 19.75
C GLY A 178 -3.59 7.92 19.15
N GLY A 179 -4.49 8.87 19.37
CA GLY A 179 -5.88 8.81 18.89
C GLY A 179 -6.83 8.09 19.86
N MET A 180 -8.09 7.89 19.47
CA MET A 180 -9.15 7.39 20.36
C MET A 180 -9.07 5.88 20.67
N ALA A 181 -8.33 5.12 19.87
CA ALA A 181 -8.15 3.69 20.05
C ALA A 181 -6.68 3.30 19.85
N PRO A 182 -6.21 2.23 20.54
CA PRO A 182 -4.88 1.69 20.31
C PRO A 182 -4.70 1.29 18.85
N GLY A 183 -3.49 1.48 18.34
CA GLY A 183 -3.15 1.12 16.97
C GLY A 183 -3.38 2.21 15.95
N SER A 184 -4.01 3.34 16.34
CA SER A 184 -4.32 4.47 15.46
C SER A 184 -5.13 4.08 14.20
N MET A 185 -5.89 2.98 14.29
CA MET A 185 -6.80 2.48 13.25
C MET A 185 -8.26 2.33 13.75
N PRO A 186 -8.84 3.34 14.43
CA PRO A 186 -10.20 3.25 14.95
C PRO A 186 -11.26 3.29 13.85
N LEU A 187 -12.48 2.88 14.22
CA LEU A 187 -13.68 3.38 13.55
C LEU A 187 -13.88 4.87 13.91
N ALA A 188 -13.27 5.76 13.12
CA ALA A 188 -13.30 7.21 13.27
C ALA A 188 -14.13 7.91 12.20
N THR A 189 -14.53 9.14 12.50
CA THR A 189 -15.20 10.06 11.59
C THR A 189 -14.35 11.25 11.17
N GLU A 190 -13.34 11.59 11.97
CA GLU A 190 -12.40 12.67 11.69
C GLU A 190 -10.95 12.23 11.94
N ILE A 191 -10.01 12.85 11.22
CA ILE A 191 -8.58 12.52 11.29
C ILE A 191 -8.00 12.64 12.71
N TYR A 192 -8.49 13.59 13.51
CA TYR A 192 -8.01 13.85 14.87
C TYR A 192 -8.27 12.67 15.83
N GLN A 193 -9.26 11.85 15.51
CA GLN A 193 -9.57 10.64 16.27
C GLN A 193 -8.60 9.50 15.95
N GLU A 194 -7.91 9.55 14.81
CA GLU A 194 -6.97 8.51 14.38
C GLU A 194 -5.61 8.63 15.06
N GLY A 195 -5.19 9.83 15.48
CA GLY A 195 -3.87 10.02 16.09
C GLY A 195 -3.30 11.43 15.96
N LEU A 196 -2.02 11.55 16.32
CA LEU A 196 -1.25 12.79 16.18
C LEU A 196 -1.02 13.12 14.71
N VAL A 197 -1.48 14.30 14.28
CA VAL A 197 -1.29 14.83 12.93
C VAL A 197 -0.02 15.69 12.90
N LEU A 198 0.98 15.24 12.14
CA LEU A 198 2.29 15.86 11.99
C LEU A 198 2.40 16.45 10.59
N PRO A 199 2.25 17.78 10.43
CA PRO A 199 2.57 18.45 9.18
C PRO A 199 4.09 18.36 8.91
N PRO A 200 4.58 18.86 7.76
CA PRO A 200 6.02 18.95 7.53
C PRO A 200 6.73 19.79 8.62
N LEU A 201 7.56 19.14 9.43
CA LEU A 201 8.28 19.75 10.56
C LEU A 201 9.76 19.35 10.52
N ARG A 202 10.70 20.24 10.88
CA ARG A 202 12.13 19.87 11.02
C ARG A 202 12.35 19.16 12.34
N LEU A 203 12.54 17.83 12.28
CA LEU A 203 12.87 17.00 13.43
C LEU A 203 14.34 17.11 13.82
N VAL A 204 15.23 17.21 12.84
CA VAL A 204 16.67 17.39 13.05
C VAL A 204 17.08 18.67 12.34
N ARG A 205 17.84 19.53 13.03
CA ARG A 205 18.37 20.79 12.51
C ARG A 205 19.88 20.79 12.62
N ASN A 206 20.58 20.90 11.48
CA ASN A 206 22.04 20.83 11.41
C ASN A 206 22.63 19.65 12.23
N GLY A 207 22.03 18.46 12.09
CA GLY A 207 22.46 17.24 12.81
C GLY A 207 22.04 17.15 14.28
N ARG A 208 21.31 18.12 14.83
CA ARG A 208 20.81 18.10 16.22
C ARG A 208 19.31 17.82 16.26
N LEU A 209 18.90 16.81 17.03
CA LEU A 209 17.50 16.45 17.24
C LEU A 209 16.76 17.57 18.00
N ASP A 210 15.60 17.96 17.48
CA ASP A 210 14.67 18.90 18.11
C ASP A 210 13.90 18.16 19.22
N ARG A 211 14.32 18.37 20.48
CA ARG A 211 13.77 17.64 21.63
C ARG A 211 12.33 18.01 21.95
N ASP A 212 11.89 19.21 21.59
CA ASP A 212 10.54 19.67 21.90
C ASP A 212 9.53 18.96 20.99
N ILE A 213 9.81 18.94 19.68
CA ILE A 213 9.01 18.17 18.71
C ILE A 213 9.01 16.69 19.07
N PHE A 214 10.17 16.14 19.41
CA PHE A 214 10.29 14.74 19.81
C PHE A 214 9.47 14.44 21.06
N GLY A 215 9.54 15.28 22.09
CA GLY A 215 8.77 15.15 23.33
C GLY A 215 7.25 15.20 23.10
N ILE A 216 6.77 16.07 22.20
CA ILE A 216 5.35 16.14 21.81
C ILE A 216 4.89 14.80 21.19
N ILE A 217 5.69 14.22 20.30
CA ILE A 217 5.34 12.94 19.66
C ILE A 217 5.24 11.83 20.71
N LEU A 218 6.27 11.69 21.56
CA LEU A 218 6.34 10.61 22.56
C LEU A 218 5.22 10.73 23.61
N SER A 219 4.87 11.95 24.02
CA SER A 219 3.80 12.20 25.00
C SER A 219 2.40 11.83 24.49
N ASN A 220 2.22 11.72 23.18
CA ASN A 220 0.96 11.38 22.54
C ASN A 220 0.88 9.92 22.08
N CYS A 221 1.82 9.08 22.51
CA CYS A 221 1.90 7.67 22.15
C CYS A 221 1.65 6.76 23.36
N ARG A 222 0.94 5.63 23.16
CA ARG A 222 0.74 4.64 24.24
C ARG A 222 2.01 3.88 24.64
N THR A 223 3.01 3.89 23.77
CA THR A 223 4.22 3.06 23.84
C THR A 223 5.43 3.94 23.43
N PRO A 224 5.82 4.91 24.28
CA PRO A 224 6.80 5.94 23.93
C PRO A 224 8.22 5.40 23.70
N GLU A 225 8.67 4.42 24.48
CA GLU A 225 10.01 3.84 24.36
C GLU A 225 10.22 3.16 22.99
N GLU A 226 9.21 2.42 22.52
CA GLU A 226 9.21 1.80 21.19
C GLU A 226 9.25 2.88 20.10
N ARG A 227 8.45 3.95 20.24
CA ARG A 227 8.39 5.06 19.27
C ARG A 227 9.70 5.83 19.19
N GLU A 228 10.34 6.07 20.32
CA GLU A 228 11.67 6.69 20.35
C GLU A 228 12.68 5.83 19.60
N GLY A 229 12.72 4.52 19.88
CA GLY A 229 13.60 3.58 19.21
C GLY A 229 13.38 3.57 17.69
N ASP A 230 12.14 3.46 17.25
CA ASP A 230 11.78 3.40 15.83
C ASP A 230 12.08 4.70 15.08
N LEU A 231 11.83 5.88 15.68
CA LEU A 231 12.19 7.17 15.07
C LEU A 231 13.70 7.34 14.95
N ARG A 232 14.47 6.91 15.96
CA ARG A 232 15.94 6.91 15.90
C ARG A 232 16.45 5.95 14.82
N ALA A 233 15.83 4.78 14.67
CA ALA A 233 16.13 3.82 13.60
C ALA A 233 15.88 4.44 12.21
N GLN A 234 14.79 5.19 12.02
CA GLN A 234 14.54 5.94 10.78
C GLN A 234 15.62 7.00 10.50
N ILE A 235 16.08 7.73 11.52
CA ILE A 235 17.18 8.70 11.37
C ILE A 235 18.48 7.98 10.93
N ALA A 236 18.84 6.88 11.59
CA ALA A 236 20.04 6.09 11.27
C ALA A 236 19.99 5.48 9.86
N ALA A 237 18.81 5.08 9.39
CA ALA A 237 18.61 4.60 8.04
C ALA A 237 18.88 5.71 7.00
N LEU A 238 18.42 6.95 7.22
CA LEU A 238 18.75 8.08 6.33
C LEU A 238 20.25 8.36 6.28
N GLN A 239 20.94 8.32 7.43
CA GLN A 239 22.39 8.51 7.50
C GLN A 239 23.16 7.43 6.73
N THR A 240 22.67 6.18 6.77
CA THR A 240 23.22 5.09 5.96
C THR A 240 23.09 5.37 4.47
N GLY A 241 21.93 5.81 4.02
CA GLY A 241 21.72 6.18 2.61
C GLY A 241 22.55 7.37 2.16
N GLU A 242 22.70 8.39 3.02
CA GLU A 242 23.57 9.54 2.78
C GLU A 242 25.02 9.12 2.58
N ARG A 243 25.55 8.24 3.43
CA ARG A 243 26.90 7.69 3.29
C ARG A 243 27.07 6.96 1.95
N ARG A 244 26.13 6.08 1.58
CA ARG A 244 26.21 5.31 0.32
C ARG A 244 26.14 6.20 -0.92
N LEU A 245 25.30 7.23 -0.91
CA LEU A 245 25.27 8.19 -2.02
C LEU A 245 26.57 9.00 -2.11
N LYS A 246 27.18 9.39 -1.00
CA LYS A 246 28.49 10.07 -0.99
C LYS A 246 29.58 9.18 -1.58
N GLU A 247 29.67 7.92 -1.15
CA GLU A 247 30.61 6.92 -1.70
C GLU A 247 30.42 6.76 -3.22
N MET A 248 29.17 6.72 -3.69
CA MET A 248 28.84 6.65 -5.13
C MET A 248 29.30 7.92 -5.88
N ILE A 249 29.09 9.10 -5.30
CA ILE A 249 29.51 10.39 -5.87
C ILE A 249 31.04 10.51 -5.90
N GLU A 250 31.73 10.06 -4.87
CA GLU A 250 33.19 10.05 -4.80
C GLU A 250 33.80 9.13 -5.88
N ARG A 251 33.19 7.96 -6.11
CA ARG A 251 33.68 6.98 -7.08
C ARG A 251 33.43 7.36 -8.54
N TYR A 252 32.24 7.85 -8.87
CA TYR A 252 31.82 8.08 -10.27
C TYR A 252 31.74 9.57 -10.64
N GLY A 253 31.80 10.48 -9.66
CA GLY A 253 31.70 11.92 -9.87
C GLY A 253 30.24 12.41 -9.95
N THR A 254 29.99 13.60 -9.37
CA THR A 254 28.64 14.18 -9.24
C THR A 254 27.88 14.28 -10.55
N ARG A 255 28.54 14.75 -11.63
CA ARG A 255 27.90 14.96 -12.94
C ARG A 255 27.34 13.66 -13.51
N GLU A 256 28.10 12.57 -13.37
CA GLU A 256 27.72 11.28 -13.91
C GLU A 256 26.54 10.68 -13.13
N VAL A 257 26.63 10.65 -11.79
CA VAL A 257 25.56 10.13 -10.92
C VAL A 257 24.23 10.84 -11.19
N VAL A 258 24.25 12.18 -11.27
CA VAL A 258 23.06 12.99 -11.57
C VAL A 258 22.54 12.73 -12.99
N SER A 259 23.43 12.56 -13.97
CA SER A 259 23.04 12.25 -15.36
C SER A 259 22.32 10.90 -15.44
N TYR A 260 22.87 9.85 -14.83
CA TYR A 260 22.27 8.53 -14.86
C TYR A 260 20.98 8.40 -14.06
N ALA A 261 20.79 9.18 -12.99
CA ALA A 261 19.48 9.33 -12.34
C ALA A 261 18.39 9.78 -13.34
N ARG A 262 18.71 10.78 -14.19
CA ARG A 262 17.79 11.26 -15.24
C ARG A 262 17.60 10.23 -16.35
N HIS A 263 18.65 9.52 -16.76
CA HIS A 263 18.54 8.44 -17.74
C HIS A 263 17.64 7.30 -17.27
N LEU A 264 17.70 6.92 -15.98
CA LEU A 264 16.83 5.91 -15.39
C LEU A 264 15.36 6.33 -15.45
N GLN A 265 15.04 7.58 -15.10
CA GLN A 265 13.67 8.10 -15.23
C GLN A 265 13.21 8.10 -16.70
N ALA A 266 14.06 8.56 -17.63
CA ALA A 266 13.73 8.56 -19.05
C ALA A 266 13.53 7.14 -19.60
N TYR A 267 14.33 6.18 -19.16
CA TYR A 267 14.20 4.77 -19.52
C TYR A 267 12.88 4.17 -19.03
N SER A 268 12.55 4.36 -17.76
CA SER A 268 11.28 3.91 -17.16
C SER A 268 10.06 4.43 -17.92
N ARG A 269 10.10 5.70 -18.35
CA ARG A 269 9.04 6.31 -19.18
C ARG A 269 8.86 5.61 -20.51
N ARG A 270 9.96 5.28 -21.20
CA ARG A 270 9.91 4.57 -22.49
C ARG A 270 9.32 3.18 -22.32
N VAL A 271 9.72 2.46 -21.27
CA VAL A 271 9.20 1.11 -20.97
C VAL A 271 7.70 1.13 -20.73
N VAL A 272 7.22 1.98 -19.81
CA VAL A 272 5.77 2.07 -19.53
C VAL A 272 4.99 2.48 -20.78
N THR A 273 5.50 3.45 -21.55
CA THR A 273 4.87 3.87 -22.81
C THR A 273 4.76 2.72 -23.81
N SER A 274 5.80 1.88 -23.93
CA SER A 274 5.80 0.68 -24.79
C SER A 274 4.75 -0.32 -24.35
N VAL A 275 4.68 -0.63 -23.05
CA VAL A 275 3.66 -1.54 -22.48
C VAL A 275 2.24 -1.02 -22.74
N LEU A 276 2.02 0.29 -22.57
CA LEU A 276 0.71 0.90 -22.84
C LEU A 276 0.32 0.82 -24.32
N ARG A 277 1.27 0.80 -25.26
CA ARG A 277 0.98 0.60 -26.70
C ARG A 277 0.56 -0.83 -27.04
N ALA A 278 0.93 -1.81 -26.22
CA ALA A 278 0.51 -3.20 -26.40
C ALA A 278 -0.92 -3.46 -25.94
N ILE A 279 -1.53 -2.53 -25.19
CA ILE A 279 -2.94 -2.60 -24.79
C ILE A 279 -3.78 -1.95 -25.89
N PRO A 280 -4.88 -2.56 -26.34
CA PRO A 280 -5.72 -1.97 -27.37
C PRO A 280 -6.22 -0.57 -26.98
N ASP A 281 -6.22 0.35 -27.95
CA ASP A 281 -6.76 1.69 -27.77
C ASP A 281 -8.26 1.60 -27.48
N GLY A 282 -8.72 2.26 -26.42
CA GLY A 282 -10.12 2.12 -25.98
C GLY A 282 -10.43 2.82 -24.68
N THR A 283 -11.71 2.81 -24.30
CA THR A 283 -12.17 3.24 -22.97
C THR A 283 -12.90 2.11 -22.29
N TYR A 284 -12.39 1.67 -21.15
CA TYR A 284 -12.85 0.51 -20.42
C TYR A 284 -13.41 0.95 -19.06
N ARG A 285 -14.68 0.64 -18.82
CA ARG A 285 -15.38 1.05 -17.59
C ARG A 285 -15.58 -0.12 -16.65
N PHE A 286 -15.47 0.09 -15.36
CA PHE A 286 -15.80 -0.90 -14.34
C PHE A 286 -16.37 -0.22 -13.09
N GLU A 287 -17.15 -0.97 -12.33
CA GLU A 287 -17.74 -0.53 -11.06
C GLU A 287 -17.60 -1.67 -10.04
N ASP A 288 -17.22 -1.32 -8.82
CA ASP A 288 -17.24 -2.17 -7.64
C ASP A 288 -17.69 -1.31 -6.45
N ARG A 289 -17.83 -1.89 -5.25
CA ARG A 289 -18.28 -1.18 -4.06
C ARG A 289 -17.62 -1.67 -2.79
N LEU A 290 -17.48 -0.77 -1.82
CA LEU A 290 -17.15 -1.14 -0.45
C LEU A 290 -18.41 -1.65 0.27
N ASP A 291 -18.24 -2.51 1.28
CA ASP A 291 -19.35 -3.06 2.04
C ASP A 291 -20.11 -1.96 2.80
N ASP A 292 -19.38 -1.13 3.56
CA ASP A 292 -19.88 -0.01 4.37
C ASP A 292 -18.73 0.91 4.83
N ASP A 293 -19.06 2.02 5.52
CA ASP A 293 -18.08 2.88 6.21
C ASP A 293 -17.99 2.64 7.72
N GLY A 294 -18.85 1.76 8.26
CA GLY A 294 -19.02 1.55 9.70
C GLY A 294 -19.71 2.71 10.45
N ALA A 295 -20.14 3.76 9.75
CA ALA A 295 -20.84 4.93 10.29
C ALA A 295 -22.24 5.14 9.65
N GLY A 296 -22.77 4.12 8.96
CA GLY A 296 -24.14 4.07 8.47
C GLY A 296 -24.27 4.08 6.94
N CYS A 297 -23.22 4.45 6.21
CA CYS A 297 -23.21 4.37 4.75
C CYS A 297 -22.88 2.93 4.32
N ARG A 298 -23.65 2.38 3.38
CA ARG A 298 -23.51 0.99 2.90
C ARG A 298 -23.36 0.95 1.38
N ALA A 299 -22.73 -0.11 0.87
CA ALA A 299 -22.60 -0.38 -0.56
C ALA A 299 -22.00 0.80 -1.35
N ILE A 300 -20.92 1.39 -0.84
CA ILE A 300 -20.35 2.65 -1.33
C ILE A 300 -19.74 2.46 -2.72
N PRO A 301 -20.27 3.09 -3.79
CA PRO A 301 -19.88 2.80 -5.16
C PRO A 301 -18.55 3.46 -5.56
N LEU A 302 -17.68 2.68 -6.20
CA LEU A 302 -16.44 3.15 -6.83
C LEU A 302 -16.48 2.85 -8.34
N ARG A 303 -16.11 3.84 -9.15
CA ARG A 303 -16.23 3.78 -10.62
C ARG A 303 -14.95 4.23 -11.29
N VAL A 304 -14.55 3.51 -12.34
CA VAL A 304 -13.43 3.90 -13.20
C VAL A 304 -13.85 3.92 -14.67
N ALA A 305 -13.34 4.90 -15.40
CA ALA A 305 -13.16 4.84 -16.85
C ALA A 305 -11.66 4.91 -17.17
N LEU A 306 -11.10 3.81 -17.67
CA LEU A 306 -9.71 3.71 -18.10
C LEU A 306 -9.63 3.93 -19.60
N THR A 307 -9.05 5.04 -20.04
CA THR A 307 -8.77 5.29 -21.46
C THR A 307 -7.30 5.01 -21.75
N ILE A 308 -7.03 4.10 -22.70
CA ILE A 308 -5.70 3.87 -23.26
C ILE A 308 -5.70 4.43 -24.67
N ARG A 309 -4.75 5.33 -24.97
CA ARG A 309 -4.51 5.84 -26.32
C ARG A 309 -3.06 6.17 -26.56
N ARG A 310 -2.50 5.70 -27.69
CA ARG A 310 -1.18 6.10 -28.20
C ARG A 310 -0.06 6.01 -27.13
N GLY A 311 -0.07 4.95 -26.32
CA GLY A 311 0.93 4.74 -25.25
C GLY A 311 0.76 5.62 -24.01
N ARG A 312 -0.44 6.18 -23.79
CA ARG A 312 -0.80 6.93 -22.58
C ARG A 312 -2.07 6.37 -21.95
N ALA A 313 -2.16 6.47 -20.64
CA ALA A 313 -3.34 6.07 -19.87
C ALA A 313 -3.98 7.28 -19.18
N VAL A 314 -5.31 7.36 -19.25
CA VAL A 314 -6.12 8.27 -18.43
C VAL A 314 -7.02 7.42 -17.54
N VAL A 315 -6.82 7.54 -16.24
CA VAL A 315 -7.60 6.86 -15.19
C VAL A 315 -8.58 7.87 -14.62
N ASP A 316 -9.84 7.77 -15.02
CA ASP A 316 -10.89 8.66 -14.54
C ASP A 316 -11.71 8.01 -13.42
N LEU A 317 -11.56 8.55 -12.22
CA LEU A 317 -12.19 8.08 -10.98
C LEU A 317 -13.18 9.11 -10.41
N ARG A 318 -13.47 10.19 -11.14
CA ARG A 318 -14.28 11.33 -10.67
C ARG A 318 -15.73 10.97 -10.32
N HIS A 319 -16.23 9.87 -10.87
CA HIS A 319 -17.61 9.40 -10.71
C HIS A 319 -17.80 8.44 -9.54
N SER A 320 -16.78 8.26 -8.70
CA SER A 320 -16.92 7.53 -7.43
C SER A 320 -17.67 8.38 -6.40
N ALA A 321 -18.17 7.70 -5.36
CA ALA A 321 -18.96 8.31 -4.28
C ALA A 321 -18.28 9.54 -3.64
N ASP A 322 -19.10 10.39 -3.02
CA ASP A 322 -18.61 11.41 -2.09
C ASP A 322 -17.84 10.78 -0.94
N GLN A 323 -16.95 11.55 -0.32
CA GLN A 323 -16.35 11.13 0.94
C GLN A 323 -17.45 10.88 1.97
N VAL A 324 -17.28 9.82 2.76
CA VAL A 324 -18.26 9.33 3.74
C VAL A 324 -17.81 9.66 5.16
N SER A 325 -18.72 9.52 6.12
CA SER A 325 -18.41 9.82 7.52
C SER A 325 -17.37 8.87 8.08
N GLY A 326 -17.46 7.56 7.83
CA GLY A 326 -16.48 6.60 8.36
C GLY A 326 -15.13 6.64 7.67
N GLY A 327 -14.10 6.11 8.33
CA GLY A 327 -12.69 6.22 7.93
C GLY A 327 -12.23 5.51 6.64
N VAL A 328 -13.12 5.09 5.75
CA VAL A 328 -12.78 4.45 4.46
C VAL A 328 -12.40 5.44 3.35
N ASN A 329 -12.21 6.71 3.67
CA ASN A 329 -11.85 7.73 2.68
C ASN A 329 -10.37 7.65 2.31
N ALA A 330 -10.06 7.49 1.03
CA ALA A 330 -8.69 7.55 0.54
C ALA A 330 -8.30 8.98 0.16
N VAL A 331 -7.14 9.43 0.65
CA VAL A 331 -6.49 10.63 0.13
C VAL A 331 -5.94 10.37 -1.28
N ALA A 332 -5.75 11.44 -2.04
CA ALA A 332 -5.41 11.35 -3.46
C ALA A 332 -4.06 10.61 -3.70
N SER A 333 -3.12 10.69 -2.76
CA SER A 333 -1.84 9.97 -2.77
C SER A 333 -2.00 8.44 -2.67
N ILE A 334 -2.96 7.96 -1.87
CA ILE A 334 -3.31 6.54 -1.78
C ILE A 334 -3.89 6.05 -3.11
N THR A 335 -4.83 6.82 -3.67
CA THR A 335 -5.43 6.51 -4.96
C THR A 335 -4.37 6.42 -6.05
N ALA A 336 -3.42 7.35 -6.08
CA ALA A 336 -2.30 7.30 -7.01
C ALA A 336 -1.44 6.05 -6.84
N SER A 337 -1.14 5.66 -5.59
CA SER A 337 -0.35 4.46 -5.28
C SER A 337 -1.03 3.19 -5.81
N ALA A 338 -2.34 3.03 -5.59
CA ALA A 338 -3.10 1.90 -6.10
C ALA A 338 -3.14 1.86 -7.63
N VAL A 339 -3.25 3.02 -8.28
CA VAL A 339 -3.17 3.12 -9.75
C VAL A 339 -1.79 2.69 -10.25
N TYR A 340 -0.71 3.24 -9.69
CA TYR A 340 0.65 2.92 -10.10
C TYR A 340 1.00 1.46 -9.87
N TYR A 341 0.53 0.87 -8.78
CA TYR A 341 0.68 -0.57 -8.51
C TYR A 341 0.09 -1.43 -9.64
N VAL A 342 -1.11 -1.10 -10.15
CA VAL A 342 -1.73 -1.89 -11.22
C VAL A 342 -0.92 -1.80 -12.52
N PHE A 343 -0.46 -0.60 -12.90
CA PHE A 343 0.42 -0.47 -14.06
C PHE A 343 1.77 -1.17 -13.86
N ARG A 344 2.25 -1.23 -12.62
CA ARG A 344 3.43 -2.04 -12.27
C ARG A 344 3.24 -3.52 -12.53
N CYS A 345 2.13 -4.09 -12.09
CA CYS A 345 1.80 -5.48 -12.39
C CYS A 345 1.67 -5.74 -13.91
N LEU A 346 1.12 -4.79 -14.67
CA LEU A 346 0.99 -4.91 -16.13
C LEU A 346 2.35 -4.98 -16.84
N VAL A 347 3.28 -4.10 -16.48
CA VAL A 347 4.63 -4.11 -17.07
C VAL A 347 5.29 -5.47 -16.82
N SER A 348 5.27 -5.97 -15.59
CA SER A 348 5.83 -7.29 -15.26
C SER A 348 5.12 -8.45 -15.98
N SER A 349 3.85 -8.29 -16.35
CA SER A 349 3.07 -9.34 -17.01
C SER A 349 3.17 -9.33 -18.53
N LEU A 350 3.38 -8.16 -19.15
CA LEU A 350 3.34 -7.98 -20.61
C LEU A 350 4.75 -7.88 -21.23
N MET A 351 5.77 -7.56 -20.43
CA MET A 351 7.15 -7.63 -20.89
C MET A 351 7.65 -9.08 -20.96
N PRO A 352 8.57 -9.40 -21.89
CA PRO A 352 9.20 -10.72 -21.95
C PRO A 352 9.83 -11.14 -20.61
N ARG A 353 9.80 -12.45 -20.33
CA ARG A 353 10.39 -13.05 -19.13
C ARG A 353 11.88 -13.39 -19.29
N ASP A 354 12.54 -12.80 -20.28
CA ASP A 354 13.96 -12.97 -20.61
C ASP A 354 14.92 -12.20 -19.68
N GLY A 355 14.43 -11.73 -18.54
CA GLY A 355 15.17 -10.90 -17.58
C GLY A 355 14.99 -9.39 -17.78
N SER A 356 14.50 -8.92 -18.94
CA SER A 356 14.29 -7.49 -19.20
C SER A 356 13.21 -6.85 -18.32
N SER A 357 12.22 -7.63 -17.88
CA SER A 357 11.10 -7.20 -17.02
C SER A 357 11.46 -7.03 -15.54
N ALA A 358 12.48 -7.75 -15.05
CA ALA A 358 12.95 -7.67 -13.67
C ALA A 358 13.80 -6.41 -13.40
N GLY A 359 14.20 -5.69 -14.45
CA GLY A 359 15.10 -4.54 -14.38
C GLY A 359 14.45 -3.17 -14.55
N VAL A 360 13.12 -3.06 -14.64
CA VAL A 360 12.45 -1.77 -14.88
C VAL A 360 12.36 -0.98 -13.56
N PRO A 361 13.07 0.17 -13.41
CA PRO A 361 13.01 0.96 -12.19
C PRO A 361 11.62 1.60 -12.06
N TRP A 362 10.98 1.46 -10.90
CA TRP A 362 9.71 2.14 -10.60
C TRP A 362 9.99 3.51 -9.99
N ASN A 363 9.97 4.52 -10.84
CA ASN A 363 10.38 5.88 -10.49
C ASN A 363 9.45 6.91 -11.16
N ALA A 364 9.77 8.19 -11.02
CA ALA A 364 8.92 9.27 -11.55
C ALA A 364 8.62 9.15 -13.06
N GLY A 365 9.56 8.58 -13.82
CA GLY A 365 9.39 8.34 -15.24
C GLY A 365 8.32 7.29 -15.56
N SER A 366 8.17 6.26 -14.73
CA SER A 366 7.13 5.23 -14.87
C SER A 366 5.72 5.81 -14.75
N PHE A 367 5.57 6.89 -13.98
CA PHE A 367 4.27 7.46 -13.66
C PHE A 367 3.80 8.51 -14.68
N GLU A 368 4.72 9.14 -15.41
CA GLU A 368 4.43 10.23 -16.35
C GLU A 368 3.43 9.86 -17.48
N PRO A 369 3.44 8.65 -18.06
CA PRO A 369 2.46 8.27 -19.08
C PRO A 369 1.03 8.06 -18.54
N ILE A 370 0.84 8.10 -17.21
CA ILE A 370 -0.40 7.78 -16.51
C ILE A 370 -0.99 9.05 -15.90
N ARG A 371 -2.13 9.48 -16.40
CA ARG A 371 -2.87 10.63 -15.88
C ARG A 371 -4.03 10.17 -15.01
N ILE A 372 -4.13 10.70 -13.79
CA ILE A 372 -5.21 10.35 -12.85
C ILE A 372 -6.14 11.56 -12.68
N LEU A 373 -7.44 11.33 -12.87
CA LEU A 373 -8.47 12.34 -12.71
C LEU A 373 -9.31 12.02 -11.47
N LEU A 374 -9.35 12.96 -10.53
CA LEU A 374 -10.08 12.85 -9.28
C LEU A 374 -10.97 14.07 -9.07
N ARG A 375 -12.05 13.86 -8.30
CA ARG A 375 -12.95 14.91 -7.85
C ARG A 375 -12.64 15.18 -6.38
N PRO A 376 -12.14 16.37 -6.01
CA PRO A 376 -11.88 16.69 -4.61
C PRO A 376 -13.15 16.54 -3.76
N GLY A 377 -13.03 15.93 -2.59
CA GLY A 377 -14.18 15.61 -1.73
C GLY A 377 -14.90 14.30 -2.11
N SER A 378 -14.39 13.54 -3.07
CA SER A 378 -14.81 12.16 -3.28
C SER A 378 -14.09 11.21 -2.30
N ILE A 379 -14.62 10.00 -2.15
CA ILE A 379 -13.99 8.93 -1.36
C ILE A 379 -12.57 8.56 -1.82
N LEU A 380 -12.17 8.97 -3.03
CA LEU A 380 -10.85 8.70 -3.62
C LEU A 380 -9.93 9.94 -3.65
N ALA A 381 -10.42 11.08 -3.18
CA ALA A 381 -9.67 12.31 -3.02
C ALA A 381 -10.27 13.12 -1.86
N ALA A 382 -10.25 12.50 -0.68
CA ALA A 382 -10.82 13.03 0.55
C ALA A 382 -10.22 14.40 0.91
N ARG A 383 -11.02 15.23 1.57
CA ARG A 383 -10.58 16.49 2.17
C ARG A 383 -10.60 16.40 3.69
N SER A 384 -9.66 17.10 4.31
CA SER A 384 -9.65 17.33 5.75
C SER A 384 -10.99 17.94 6.19
N PRO A 385 -11.54 17.55 7.35
CA PRO A 385 -10.95 16.71 8.39
C PRO A 385 -11.37 15.23 8.34
N ALA A 386 -11.76 14.67 7.19
CA ALA A 386 -12.24 13.28 7.12
C ALA A 386 -11.23 12.26 7.70
N ALA A 387 -11.75 11.21 8.35
CA ALA A 387 -11.00 10.02 8.72
C ALA A 387 -10.58 9.23 7.47
N VAL A 388 -9.36 8.67 7.46
CA VAL A 388 -8.71 8.06 6.27
C VAL A 388 -7.97 6.74 6.55
N ALA A 389 -7.91 6.26 7.80
CA ALA A 389 -7.22 5.03 8.18
C ALA A 389 -7.64 3.83 7.32
N GLY A 390 -8.96 3.60 7.20
CA GLY A 390 -9.54 2.57 6.33
C GLY A 390 -9.34 2.83 4.83
N GLY A 391 -9.17 4.08 4.43
CA GLY A 391 -8.86 4.45 3.04
C GLY A 391 -7.53 3.90 2.55
N ASN A 392 -6.51 3.94 3.41
CA ASN A 392 -5.18 3.40 3.14
C ASN A 392 -5.19 1.89 2.90
N VAL A 393 -5.98 1.16 3.69
CA VAL A 393 -5.87 -0.31 3.79
C VAL A 393 -7.01 -1.09 3.13
N GLU A 394 -8.22 -0.55 3.09
CA GLU A 394 -9.40 -1.19 2.50
C GLU A 394 -9.76 -0.59 1.14
N THR A 395 -9.92 0.73 1.07
CA THR A 395 -10.31 1.40 -0.18
C THR A 395 -9.24 1.27 -1.25
N SER A 396 -7.96 1.32 -0.88
CA SER A 396 -6.84 1.09 -1.79
C SER A 396 -6.91 -0.28 -2.48
N GLN A 397 -7.26 -1.36 -1.76
CA GLN A 397 -7.49 -2.69 -2.33
C GLN A 397 -8.60 -2.66 -3.37
N ARG A 398 -9.68 -1.94 -3.08
CA ARG A 398 -10.82 -1.85 -4.00
C ARG A 398 -10.50 -1.07 -5.27
N ILE A 399 -9.65 -0.05 -5.20
CA ILE A 399 -9.17 0.68 -6.39
C ILE A 399 -8.40 -0.27 -7.32
N VAL A 400 -7.60 -1.18 -6.76
CA VAL A 400 -6.90 -2.21 -7.53
C VAL A 400 -7.89 -3.15 -8.25
N ASP A 401 -8.87 -3.69 -7.52
CA ASP A 401 -9.91 -4.54 -8.10
C ASP A 401 -10.69 -3.82 -9.23
N LEU A 402 -10.99 -2.54 -9.04
CA LEU A 402 -11.69 -1.69 -10.00
C LEU A 402 -10.89 -1.54 -11.31
N LEU A 403 -9.60 -1.26 -11.20
CA LEU A 403 -8.70 -1.10 -12.35
C LEU A 403 -8.44 -2.43 -13.05
N LEU A 404 -8.19 -3.51 -12.31
CA LEU A 404 -8.07 -4.85 -12.88
C LEU A 404 -9.37 -5.24 -13.58
N GLY A 405 -10.53 -4.96 -12.99
CA GLY A 405 -11.83 -5.15 -13.61
C GLY A 405 -11.98 -4.42 -14.95
N ALA A 406 -11.53 -3.16 -15.04
CA ALA A 406 -11.53 -2.40 -16.30
C ALA A 406 -10.55 -2.99 -17.33
N LEU A 407 -9.31 -3.27 -16.94
CA LEU A 407 -8.29 -3.90 -17.79
C LEU A 407 -8.72 -5.27 -18.29
N SER A 408 -9.53 -5.99 -17.51
CA SER A 408 -10.07 -7.29 -17.87
C SER A 408 -11.01 -7.26 -19.10
N LYS A 409 -11.42 -6.05 -19.52
CA LYS A 409 -12.15 -5.81 -20.78
C LYS A 409 -11.20 -5.54 -21.95
N ALA A 410 -10.04 -4.94 -21.69
CA ALA A 410 -9.01 -4.65 -22.69
C ALA A 410 -8.17 -5.88 -23.04
N ILE A 411 -7.79 -6.66 -22.02
CA ILE A 411 -6.95 -7.85 -22.13
C ILE A 411 -7.61 -9.03 -21.38
N PRO A 412 -8.71 -9.61 -21.91
CA PRO A 412 -9.56 -10.54 -21.17
C PRO A 412 -8.87 -11.79 -20.62
N SER A 413 -7.87 -12.29 -21.35
CA SER A 413 -7.07 -13.46 -20.99
C SER A 413 -5.88 -13.14 -20.08
N GLY A 414 -5.51 -11.87 -19.92
CA GLY A 414 -4.31 -11.44 -19.17
C GLY A 414 -4.55 -11.09 -17.71
N VAL A 415 -5.82 -10.96 -17.27
CA VAL A 415 -6.16 -10.44 -15.93
C VAL A 415 -6.67 -11.56 -15.01
N PRO A 416 -6.18 -11.63 -13.75
CA PRO A 416 -6.62 -12.60 -12.75
C PRO A 416 -8.06 -12.35 -12.28
N ALA A 417 -8.62 -13.32 -11.54
CA ALA A 417 -9.81 -13.11 -10.71
C ALA A 417 -9.50 -12.19 -9.52
N ALA A 418 -10.53 -11.70 -8.82
CA ALA A 418 -10.34 -10.87 -7.64
C ALA A 418 -9.62 -11.65 -6.53
N SER A 419 -8.66 -11.02 -5.87
CA SER A 419 -8.08 -11.53 -4.63
C SER A 419 -9.01 -11.22 -3.45
N GLN A 420 -8.59 -11.52 -2.22
CA GLN A 420 -9.37 -11.30 -1.01
C GLN A 420 -9.91 -9.86 -0.84
N GLY A 421 -9.37 -8.84 -1.53
CA GLY A 421 -9.96 -7.50 -1.62
C GLY A 421 -10.06 -6.74 -0.29
N THR A 422 -9.24 -7.09 0.69
CA THR A 422 -9.16 -6.51 2.04
C THR A 422 -7.77 -6.80 2.61
N MET A 423 -7.30 -5.96 3.54
CA MET A 423 -6.11 -6.25 4.35
C MET A 423 -6.44 -6.91 5.70
N ASN A 424 -7.74 -7.04 6.05
CA ASN A 424 -8.22 -7.59 7.32
C ASN A 424 -7.50 -6.98 8.53
N ASN A 425 -7.57 -5.65 8.65
CA ASN A 425 -6.84 -4.93 9.69
C ASN A 425 -7.39 -5.28 11.07
N LEU A 426 -6.48 -5.66 11.95
CA LEU A 426 -6.71 -5.85 13.37
C LEU A 426 -5.74 -4.95 14.11
N SER A 427 -6.27 -4.05 14.92
CA SER A 427 -5.50 -3.33 15.93
C SER A 427 -6.03 -3.65 17.30
N PHE A 428 -5.15 -3.69 18.30
CA PHE A 428 -5.56 -3.78 19.69
C PHE A 428 -4.49 -3.22 20.61
N GLY A 429 -4.90 -2.92 21.83
CA GLY A 429 -3.98 -2.49 22.87
C GLY A 429 -4.68 -2.32 24.21
N GLY A 430 -3.88 -2.08 25.23
CA GLY A 430 -4.33 -1.98 26.60
C GLY A 430 -3.16 -1.80 27.55
N VAL A 431 -3.38 -2.18 28.80
CA VAL A 431 -2.37 -2.24 29.84
C VAL A 431 -2.29 -3.70 30.29
N ASP A 432 -1.08 -4.25 30.31
CA ASP A 432 -0.87 -5.62 30.77
C ASP A 432 -0.97 -5.73 32.31
N ARG A 433 -0.79 -6.94 32.84
CA ARG A 433 -0.92 -7.20 34.28
C ARG A 433 0.17 -6.55 35.14
N VAL A 434 1.28 -6.12 34.55
CA VAL A 434 2.38 -5.43 35.25
C VAL A 434 2.33 -3.92 35.07
N GLY A 435 1.25 -3.39 34.48
CA GLY A 435 1.04 -1.95 34.30
C GLY A 435 1.70 -1.38 33.04
N LYS A 436 2.27 -2.21 32.17
CA LYS A 436 2.90 -1.75 30.92
C LYS A 436 1.86 -1.61 29.82
N SER A 437 1.85 -0.45 29.17
CA SER A 437 0.99 -0.21 28.00
C SER A 437 1.50 -0.98 26.79
N PHE A 438 0.57 -1.46 25.97
CA PHE A 438 0.89 -2.13 24.70
C PHE A 438 -0.09 -1.70 23.60
N ALA A 439 0.41 -1.67 22.37
CA ALA A 439 -0.39 -1.44 21.17
C ALA A 439 0.17 -2.28 20.02
N TYR A 440 -0.72 -2.89 19.27
CA TYR A 440 -0.40 -3.79 18.18
C TYR A 440 -1.28 -3.50 16.97
N TYR A 441 -0.69 -3.67 15.79
CA TYR A 441 -1.33 -3.55 14.49
C TYR A 441 -0.92 -4.72 13.61
N GLU A 442 -1.90 -5.33 12.94
CA GLU A 442 -1.71 -6.40 11.97
C GLU A 442 -2.61 -6.24 10.75
N THR A 443 -2.07 -6.57 9.59
CA THR A 443 -2.85 -6.94 8.41
C THR A 443 -2.78 -8.46 8.27
N ILE A 444 -3.88 -9.10 7.91
CA ILE A 444 -3.96 -10.56 7.80
C ILE A 444 -4.17 -10.94 6.33
N GLY A 445 -3.31 -11.81 5.82
CA GLY A 445 -3.39 -12.34 4.46
C GLY A 445 -4.66 -13.17 4.18
N GLY A 446 -4.81 -13.58 2.94
CA GLY A 446 -5.97 -14.36 2.50
C GLY A 446 -5.77 -14.97 1.12
N GLY A 447 -6.87 -15.22 0.41
CA GLY A 447 -6.79 -15.89 -0.89
C GLY A 447 -6.44 -14.93 -2.04
N MET A 448 -5.40 -15.27 -2.81
CA MET A 448 -5.14 -14.61 -4.09
C MET A 448 -6.10 -15.12 -5.16
N GLY A 449 -6.53 -14.25 -6.09
CA GLY A 449 -7.36 -14.65 -7.21
C GLY A 449 -6.65 -15.66 -8.13
N GLY A 450 -7.41 -16.61 -8.70
CA GLY A 450 -6.93 -17.49 -9.75
C GLY A 450 -6.39 -16.68 -10.93
N ARG A 451 -5.28 -17.13 -11.51
CA ARG A 451 -4.57 -16.42 -12.58
C ARG A 451 -4.78 -17.14 -13.92
N PRO A 452 -4.59 -16.45 -15.05
CA PRO A 452 -4.51 -17.12 -16.35
C PRO A 452 -3.43 -18.20 -16.40
N ALA A 453 -2.32 -18.00 -15.68
CA ALA A 453 -1.17 -18.91 -15.66
C ALA A 453 -1.22 -19.99 -14.57
N GLY A 454 -2.23 -19.99 -13.68
CA GLY A 454 -2.31 -21.00 -12.62
C GLY A 454 -3.14 -20.57 -11.41
N ALA A 455 -3.23 -21.46 -10.42
CA ALA A 455 -4.00 -21.20 -9.20
C ALA A 455 -3.48 -19.97 -8.43
N GLY A 456 -4.38 -19.36 -7.66
CA GLY A 456 -4.04 -18.32 -6.71
C GLY A 456 -3.30 -18.90 -5.50
N LEU A 457 -2.35 -18.14 -4.96
CA LEU A 457 -1.68 -18.47 -3.71
C LEU A 457 -2.63 -18.33 -2.51
N SER A 458 -2.46 -19.21 -1.51
CA SER A 458 -3.31 -19.25 -0.31
C SER A 458 -2.62 -18.58 0.87
N GLY A 459 -3.38 -17.88 1.71
CA GLY A 459 -2.88 -17.27 2.93
C GLY A 459 -1.78 -16.21 2.73
N VAL A 460 -1.83 -15.47 1.62
CA VAL A 460 -0.82 -14.46 1.29
C VAL A 460 -1.41 -13.05 1.33
N HIS A 461 -0.54 -12.06 1.55
CA HIS A 461 -0.89 -10.68 1.23
C HIS A 461 -1.00 -10.49 -0.27
N THR A 462 -1.92 -9.62 -0.67
CA THR A 462 -2.19 -9.30 -2.07
C THR A 462 -2.26 -7.79 -2.25
N HIS A 463 -1.77 -7.33 -3.39
CA HIS A 463 -1.91 -5.97 -3.87
C HIS A 463 -1.29 -4.91 -2.97
N MET A 464 -2.09 -4.16 -2.21
CA MET A 464 -1.63 -2.93 -1.55
C MET A 464 -0.78 -3.17 -0.30
N THR A 465 -0.43 -4.42 -0.01
CA THR A 465 0.46 -4.81 1.08
C THR A 465 1.34 -6.00 0.67
N ASN A 466 2.57 -6.03 1.20
CA ASN A 466 3.54 -7.12 1.07
C ASN A 466 4.32 -7.33 2.39
N SER A 467 3.71 -6.97 3.53
CA SER A 467 4.31 -7.21 4.85
C SER A 467 4.45 -8.70 5.12
N LEU A 468 5.41 -9.08 5.97
CA LEU A 468 5.47 -10.43 6.51
C LEU A 468 4.46 -10.60 7.64
N ASN A 469 4.09 -11.85 7.92
CA ASN A 469 3.37 -12.18 9.15
C ASN A 469 4.34 -12.11 10.34
N THR A 470 3.84 -11.69 11.51
CA THR A 470 4.61 -11.77 12.75
C THR A 470 4.69 -13.23 13.20
N PRO A 471 5.89 -13.76 13.54
CA PRO A 471 6.01 -15.08 14.16
C PRO A 471 5.17 -15.17 15.45
N ILE A 472 4.54 -16.32 15.69
CA ILE A 472 3.67 -16.51 16.87
C ILE A 472 4.47 -16.30 18.17
N GLU A 473 5.66 -16.89 18.27
CA GLU A 473 6.52 -16.77 19.45
C GLU A 473 6.90 -15.32 19.75
N ALA A 474 7.26 -14.55 18.70
CA ALA A 474 7.57 -13.13 18.85
C ALA A 474 6.34 -12.32 19.30
N LEU A 475 5.16 -12.65 18.78
CA LEU A 475 3.91 -11.99 19.13
C LEU A 475 3.53 -12.27 20.60
N GLU A 476 3.58 -13.52 21.04
CA GLU A 476 3.23 -13.93 22.40
C GLU A 476 4.27 -13.49 23.44
N ALA A 477 5.53 -13.32 23.03
CA ALA A 477 6.56 -12.74 23.88
C ALA A 477 6.38 -11.22 24.09
N ALA A 478 5.87 -10.52 23.07
CA ALA A 478 5.75 -9.06 23.09
C ALA A 478 4.42 -8.55 23.68
N PHE A 479 3.35 -9.35 23.59
CA PHE A 479 1.99 -8.89 23.94
C PHE A 479 1.27 -9.90 24.83
N PRO A 480 0.36 -9.46 25.72
CA PRO A 480 -0.40 -10.34 26.61
C PRO A 480 -1.54 -11.04 25.84
N ILE A 481 -1.18 -11.88 24.88
CA ILE A 481 -2.10 -12.65 24.04
C ILE A 481 -1.59 -14.08 23.84
N ARG A 482 -2.47 -14.95 23.37
CA ARG A 482 -2.15 -16.33 22.95
C ARG A 482 -2.80 -16.60 21.58
N VAL A 483 -2.04 -17.10 20.62
CA VAL A 483 -2.57 -17.51 19.32
C VAL A 483 -3.10 -18.95 19.43
N GLU A 484 -4.42 -19.08 19.52
CA GLU A 484 -5.10 -20.38 19.63
C GLU A 484 -5.12 -21.13 18.29
N ARG A 485 -5.20 -20.37 17.19
CA ARG A 485 -5.30 -20.94 15.84
C ARG A 485 -4.70 -20.00 14.81
N TYR A 486 -3.84 -20.56 13.96
CA TYR A 486 -3.37 -19.89 12.75
C TYR A 486 -3.21 -20.91 11.62
N GLY A 487 -4.00 -20.79 10.55
CA GLY A 487 -3.89 -21.72 9.43
C GLY A 487 -4.84 -21.39 8.28
N LEU A 488 -4.75 -22.17 7.20
CA LEU A 488 -5.57 -21.95 6.01
C LEU A 488 -7.06 -22.26 6.27
N ARG A 489 -7.92 -21.37 5.80
CA ARG A 489 -9.37 -21.52 5.78
C ARG A 489 -9.78 -22.39 4.59
N ARG A 490 -9.65 -23.71 4.72
CA ARG A 490 -9.94 -24.68 3.66
C ARG A 490 -11.33 -24.47 3.04
N ARG A 491 -11.43 -24.61 1.70
CA ARG A 491 -12.66 -24.48 0.90
C ARG A 491 -13.25 -23.07 0.84
N SER A 492 -12.44 -22.05 1.11
CA SER A 492 -12.77 -20.65 0.90
C SER A 492 -12.39 -20.15 -0.50
N GLY A 493 -11.42 -20.78 -1.18
CA GLY A 493 -11.03 -20.43 -2.54
C GLY A 493 -12.11 -20.72 -3.59
N GLY A 494 -12.34 -19.78 -4.50
CA GLY A 494 -13.33 -19.90 -5.58
C GLY A 494 -12.93 -20.96 -6.61
N ALA A 495 -13.90 -21.79 -7.01
CA ALA A 495 -13.67 -22.84 -8.01
C ALA A 495 -13.44 -22.25 -9.41
N GLY A 496 -12.50 -22.81 -10.17
CA GLY A 496 -12.25 -22.47 -11.57
C GLY A 496 -11.31 -23.48 -12.22
N LYS A 497 -10.99 -23.32 -13.51
CA LYS A 497 -9.88 -24.05 -14.14
C LYS A 497 -8.61 -23.87 -13.29
N HIS A 498 -8.38 -22.63 -12.86
CA HIS A 498 -7.41 -22.28 -11.85
C HIS A 498 -8.15 -21.78 -10.62
N LYS A 499 -8.02 -22.51 -9.51
CA LYS A 499 -8.70 -22.17 -8.25
C LYS A 499 -8.16 -20.85 -7.68
N GLY A 500 -9.04 -20.11 -7.00
CA GLY A 500 -8.61 -19.06 -6.10
C GLY A 500 -7.93 -19.64 -4.86
N GLY A 501 -7.03 -18.89 -4.25
CA GLY A 501 -6.35 -19.28 -3.03
C GLY A 501 -7.30 -19.30 -1.82
N GLU A 502 -6.91 -20.07 -0.82
CA GLU A 502 -7.61 -20.15 0.46
C GLU A 502 -7.29 -18.93 1.35
N GLY A 503 -8.26 -18.48 2.13
CA GLY A 503 -8.10 -17.51 3.21
C GLY A 503 -7.39 -18.09 4.42
N ILE A 504 -7.43 -17.35 5.53
CA ILE A 504 -6.78 -17.64 6.81
C ILE A 504 -7.84 -17.72 7.92
N VAL A 505 -7.61 -18.60 8.89
CA VAL A 505 -8.24 -18.58 10.21
C VAL A 505 -7.21 -18.11 11.22
N ARG A 506 -7.49 -17.00 11.92
CA ARG A 506 -6.63 -16.40 12.95
C ARG A 506 -7.47 -16.25 14.22
N GLU A 507 -7.09 -16.94 15.29
CA GLU A 507 -7.76 -16.88 16.60
C GLU A 507 -6.78 -16.46 17.68
N ILE A 508 -7.11 -15.38 18.39
CA ILE A 508 -6.26 -14.76 19.41
C ILE A 508 -7.06 -14.67 20.71
N ARG A 509 -6.54 -15.26 21.79
CA ARG A 509 -7.01 -15.08 23.16
C ARG A 509 -6.28 -13.92 23.81
N PHE A 510 -7.01 -13.07 24.50
CA PHE A 510 -6.45 -11.93 25.24
C PHE A 510 -6.16 -12.35 26.68
N LEU A 511 -4.93 -12.10 27.16
CA LEU A 511 -4.48 -12.44 28.53
C LEU A 511 -4.53 -11.25 29.49
N ALA A 512 -4.98 -10.10 28.99
CA ALA A 512 -5.32 -8.89 29.73
C ALA A 512 -6.51 -8.21 29.05
N ALA A 513 -7.19 -7.30 29.76
CA ALA A 513 -8.24 -6.49 29.16
C ALA A 513 -7.67 -5.62 28.01
N ALA A 514 -8.41 -5.49 26.92
CA ALA A 514 -7.95 -4.77 25.73
C ALA A 514 -9.09 -4.04 25.02
N ARG A 515 -8.71 -3.06 24.21
CA ARG A 515 -9.58 -2.47 23.19
C ARG A 515 -9.05 -2.92 21.84
N ALA A 516 -9.93 -3.40 20.98
CA ALA A 516 -9.60 -3.80 19.62
C ALA A 516 -10.41 -3.02 18.60
N SER A 517 -9.84 -2.84 17.42
CA SER A 517 -10.53 -2.32 16.25
C SER A 517 -10.30 -3.26 15.07
N ILE A 518 -11.37 -3.55 14.35
CA ILE A 518 -11.30 -4.31 13.08
C ILE A 518 -11.74 -3.37 11.97
N LEU A 519 -10.95 -3.29 10.90
CA LEU A 519 -11.35 -2.70 9.63
C LEU A 519 -11.16 -3.75 8.54
N SER A 520 -12.26 -4.24 7.98
CA SER A 520 -12.24 -5.30 6.97
C SER A 520 -13.37 -5.19 5.96
N GLU A 521 -13.08 -5.67 4.75
CA GLU A 521 -13.99 -5.69 3.60
C GLU A 521 -14.32 -7.13 3.17
N ARG A 522 -15.21 -7.28 2.17
CA ARG A 522 -15.62 -8.58 1.62
C ARG A 522 -16.27 -9.49 2.67
N ARG A 523 -17.04 -8.88 3.56
CA ARG A 523 -17.96 -9.49 4.53
C ARG A 523 -19.40 -9.51 4.02
N VAL A 524 -19.71 -8.65 3.03
CA VAL A 524 -21.00 -8.60 2.32
C VAL A 524 -20.85 -9.03 0.85
N TYR A 525 -19.90 -8.44 0.11
CA TYR A 525 -19.70 -8.74 -1.30
C TYR A 525 -18.49 -9.66 -1.54
N ALA A 526 -18.70 -10.81 -2.18
CA ALA A 526 -17.66 -11.82 -2.37
C ALA A 526 -16.59 -11.41 -3.40
N PRO A 527 -15.33 -11.83 -3.23
CA PRO A 527 -14.30 -11.73 -4.27
C PRO A 527 -14.76 -12.44 -5.56
N TRP A 528 -14.85 -11.69 -6.66
CA TRP A 528 -15.46 -12.20 -7.89
C TRP A 528 -14.53 -13.12 -8.68
N GLY A 529 -15.11 -14.15 -9.30
CA GLY A 529 -14.42 -15.03 -10.25
C GLY A 529 -14.32 -14.42 -11.65
N ARG A 530 -13.48 -15.00 -12.51
CA ARG A 530 -13.24 -14.56 -13.90
C ARG A 530 -13.32 -15.70 -14.89
N GLN A 531 -13.64 -15.38 -16.15
CA GLN A 531 -13.66 -16.34 -17.26
C GLN A 531 -14.52 -17.59 -16.97
N GLY A 532 -15.61 -17.42 -16.22
CA GLY A 532 -16.50 -18.51 -15.80
C GLY A 532 -16.14 -19.18 -14.46
N GLY A 533 -15.10 -18.71 -13.77
CA GLY A 533 -14.79 -19.12 -12.40
C GLY A 533 -15.81 -18.58 -11.38
N ARG A 534 -15.89 -19.25 -10.23
CA ARG A 534 -16.79 -18.94 -9.11
C ARG A 534 -16.14 -17.93 -8.15
N ALA A 535 -16.97 -17.22 -7.40
CA ALA A 535 -16.51 -16.30 -6.37
C ALA A 535 -15.81 -17.05 -5.22
N GLY A 536 -14.88 -16.38 -4.54
CA GLY A 536 -14.33 -16.83 -3.27
C GLY A 536 -15.35 -16.70 -2.15
N ALA A 537 -15.12 -17.36 -1.02
CA ALA A 537 -15.95 -17.22 0.16
C ALA A 537 -15.73 -15.86 0.84
N LEU A 538 -16.81 -15.30 1.41
CA LEU A 538 -16.76 -14.11 2.26
C LEU A 538 -15.90 -14.37 3.50
N GLY A 539 -15.29 -13.30 4.00
CA GLY A 539 -14.69 -13.28 5.33
C GLY A 539 -15.75 -13.19 6.43
N ALA A 540 -15.34 -13.42 7.66
CA ALA A 540 -16.19 -13.25 8.84
C ALA A 540 -15.34 -12.99 10.10
N ASN A 541 -15.88 -12.19 11.01
CA ASN A 541 -15.24 -11.83 12.27
C ASN A 541 -16.13 -12.30 13.42
N PHE A 542 -15.54 -12.82 14.50
CA PHE A 542 -16.27 -13.30 15.67
C PHE A 542 -15.54 -12.93 16.96
N ILE A 543 -16.33 -12.68 18.00
CA ILE A 543 -15.87 -12.69 19.38
C ILE A 543 -16.39 -13.96 20.07
N ILE A 544 -15.57 -14.57 20.91
CA ILE A 544 -15.95 -15.69 21.77
C ILE A 544 -15.68 -15.22 23.20
N ARG A 545 -16.73 -15.05 24.00
CA ARG A 545 -16.60 -14.57 25.38
C ARG A 545 -16.09 -15.66 26.31
N ALA A 546 -15.22 -15.30 27.24
CA ALA A 546 -14.62 -16.24 28.21
C ALA A 546 -15.68 -16.87 29.13
N ASP A 547 -16.63 -16.05 29.60
CA ASP A 547 -17.65 -16.41 30.60
C ASP A 547 -18.66 -17.47 30.14
N SER A 548 -18.97 -17.47 28.85
CA SER A 548 -20.11 -18.20 28.29
C SER A 548 -19.71 -19.11 27.13
N ALA A 549 -18.46 -19.03 26.67
CA ALA A 549 -17.99 -19.60 25.42
C ALA A 549 -18.87 -19.22 24.20
N ARG A 550 -19.72 -18.19 24.32
CA ARG A 550 -20.68 -17.82 23.28
C ARG A 550 -19.96 -17.13 22.13
N ARG A 551 -20.03 -17.73 20.94
CA ARG A 551 -19.56 -17.14 19.69
C ARG A 551 -20.60 -16.14 19.15
N ARG A 552 -20.20 -14.89 18.96
CA ARG A 552 -21.02 -13.83 18.33
C ARG A 552 -20.32 -13.28 17.10
N ARG A 553 -21.06 -13.16 16.00
CA ARG A 553 -20.56 -12.54 14.76
C ARG A 553 -20.42 -11.03 14.95
N LEU A 554 -19.31 -10.48 14.49
CA LEU A 554 -19.02 -9.05 14.44
C LEU A 554 -19.19 -8.52 13.01
N PRO A 555 -19.49 -7.22 12.84
CA PRO A 555 -19.49 -6.59 11.53
C PRO A 555 -18.06 -6.47 10.95
N GLY A 556 -17.94 -6.01 9.70
CA GLY A 556 -16.66 -5.84 9.03
C GLY A 556 -15.80 -4.72 9.63
N LYS A 557 -16.44 -3.70 10.22
CA LYS A 557 -15.80 -2.57 10.89
C LYS A 557 -16.37 -2.39 12.29
N VAL A 558 -15.53 -2.39 13.31
CA VAL A 558 -15.98 -2.30 14.72
C VAL A 558 -14.85 -1.91 15.66
N ASN A 559 -15.16 -1.06 16.64
CA ASN A 559 -14.39 -0.90 17.86
C ASN A 559 -15.05 -1.72 18.98
N LEU A 560 -14.29 -2.46 19.77
CA LEU A 560 -14.83 -3.29 20.85
C LEU A 560 -13.90 -3.41 22.06
N ALA A 561 -14.52 -3.54 23.23
CA ALA A 561 -13.84 -3.87 24.48
C ALA A 561 -13.81 -5.40 24.67
N LEU A 562 -12.65 -5.89 25.09
CA LEU A 562 -12.34 -7.29 25.34
C LEU A 562 -11.96 -7.44 26.81
N ALA A 563 -12.59 -8.40 27.46
CA ALA A 563 -12.17 -8.83 28.80
C ALA A 563 -10.98 -9.80 28.66
N GLU A 564 -10.26 -9.99 29.76
CA GLU A 564 -9.30 -11.08 29.86
C GLU A 564 -10.00 -12.42 29.59
N GLY A 565 -9.35 -13.28 28.81
CA GLY A 565 -9.85 -14.59 28.38
C GLY A 565 -10.72 -14.57 27.12
N ASP A 566 -11.22 -13.39 26.70
CA ASP A 566 -11.98 -13.29 25.45
C ASP A 566 -11.11 -13.67 24.24
N ARG A 567 -11.76 -14.20 23.19
CA ARG A 567 -11.08 -14.55 21.93
C ARG A 567 -11.65 -13.79 20.75
N LEU A 568 -10.77 -13.32 19.88
CA LEU A 568 -11.12 -12.84 18.54
C LEU A 568 -10.77 -13.88 17.50
N LEU A 569 -11.74 -14.23 16.66
CA LEU A 569 -11.60 -15.14 15.54
C LEU A 569 -11.86 -14.39 14.23
N ILE A 570 -10.85 -14.31 13.38
CA ILE A 570 -10.91 -13.70 12.05
C ILE A 570 -10.76 -14.80 11.01
N GLU A 571 -11.80 -14.92 10.17
CA GLU A 571 -11.80 -15.74 8.97
C GLU A 571 -11.64 -14.81 7.76
N THR A 572 -10.49 -14.83 7.09
CA THR A 572 -10.25 -13.96 5.93
C THR A 572 -10.87 -14.53 4.65
N PRO A 573 -11.19 -13.68 3.65
CA PRO A 573 -11.79 -14.13 2.40
C PRO A 573 -10.86 -15.03 1.58
N GLY A 574 -11.46 -15.91 0.77
CA GLY A 574 -10.75 -16.62 -0.29
C GLY A 574 -10.66 -15.80 -1.58
N GLY A 575 -9.82 -16.22 -2.52
CA GLY A 575 -9.73 -15.58 -3.84
C GLY A 575 -10.80 -16.11 -4.81
N GLY A 576 -11.19 -15.31 -5.81
CA GLY A 576 -12.04 -15.77 -6.90
C GLY A 576 -11.35 -16.81 -7.79
N GLY A 577 -12.12 -17.73 -8.38
CA GLY A 577 -11.60 -18.70 -9.36
C GLY A 577 -11.48 -18.12 -10.76
N TRP A 578 -10.56 -18.65 -11.57
CA TRP A 578 -10.35 -18.25 -12.96
C TRP A 578 -10.63 -19.41 -13.92
N GLY A 579 -11.39 -19.14 -14.98
CA GLY A 579 -11.80 -20.14 -15.96
C GLY A 579 -12.97 -21.01 -15.47
N ARG A 580 -13.77 -21.57 -16.38
CA ARG A 580 -14.82 -22.52 -16.02
C ARG A 580 -14.23 -23.72 -15.27
N PRO A 581 -14.81 -24.14 -14.12
CA PRO A 581 -14.37 -25.35 -13.44
C PRO A 581 -14.45 -26.56 -14.38
N VAL A 582 -13.43 -27.41 -14.36
CA VAL A 582 -13.53 -28.72 -15.01
C VAL A 582 -14.44 -29.57 -14.14
N THR A 583 -15.64 -29.88 -14.61
CA THR A 583 -16.49 -30.89 -13.97
C THR A 583 -15.75 -32.22 -14.06
N ALA A 584 -15.48 -32.85 -12.91
CA ALA A 584 -15.05 -34.24 -12.93
C ALA A 584 -16.10 -35.04 -13.72
N ARG A 585 -15.71 -35.65 -14.85
CA ARG A 585 -16.50 -36.72 -15.44
C ARG A 585 -16.61 -37.77 -14.34
N THR A 586 -17.82 -37.98 -13.84
CA THR A 586 -18.15 -39.16 -13.04
C THR A 586 -17.70 -40.36 -13.87
N SER A 587 -16.58 -40.97 -13.50
CA SER A 587 -16.19 -42.27 -14.04
C SER A 587 -17.14 -43.29 -13.43
N SER A 588 -18.31 -43.46 -14.03
CA SER A 588 -19.17 -44.63 -13.83
C SER A 588 -18.47 -45.85 -14.46
N ARG A 589 -17.40 -46.31 -13.83
CA ARG A 589 -16.81 -47.64 -14.04
C ARG A 589 -16.21 -48.11 -12.71
N VAL A 590 -17.10 -48.44 -11.78
CA VAL A 590 -16.80 -49.53 -10.85
C VAL A 590 -16.72 -50.79 -11.73
N ARG A 591 -15.50 -51.21 -12.07
CA ARG A 591 -15.29 -52.59 -12.51
C ARG A 591 -15.50 -53.45 -11.28
N SER A 592 -16.53 -54.28 -11.30
CA SER A 592 -16.66 -55.42 -10.41
C SER A 592 -15.40 -56.27 -10.53
N VAL A 593 -14.57 -56.26 -9.49
CA VAL A 593 -13.56 -57.30 -9.32
C VAL A 593 -14.32 -58.49 -8.76
N GLY A 594 -14.69 -59.40 -9.66
CA GLY A 594 -15.21 -60.72 -9.29
C GLY A 594 -14.14 -61.48 -8.51
N SER A 595 -14.51 -61.92 -7.31
CA SER A 595 -13.75 -62.89 -6.54
C SER A 595 -13.75 -64.23 -7.29
N ARG A 596 -12.64 -64.58 -7.93
CA ARG A 596 -12.31 -65.99 -8.19
C ARG A 596 -11.34 -66.43 -7.11
N ARG A 597 -11.87 -67.13 -6.10
CA ARG A 597 -11.11 -68.11 -5.33
C ARG A 597 -10.98 -69.34 -6.25
N GLY A 598 -9.77 -69.63 -6.69
CA GLY A 598 -9.39 -70.95 -7.17
C GLY A 598 -8.65 -71.64 -6.03
N GLY A 599 -9.24 -72.71 -5.52
CA GLY A 599 -8.55 -73.75 -4.76
C GLY A 599 -8.62 -75.03 -5.60
N GLU A 600 -7.52 -75.77 -5.52
CA GLU A 600 -7.16 -77.02 -6.23
C GLU A 600 -6.65 -76.88 -7.68
#